data_AF-A0A3R5UQN8-F1
#
_entry.id   AF-A0A3R5UQN8-F1
#
_cell.length_a   1.000
_cell.length_b   1.000
_cell.length_c   1.000
_cell.angle_alpha   90.00
_cell.angle_beta   90.00
_cell.angle_gamma   90.00
#
_symmetry.space_group_name_H-M   'P 1'
#
loop_
_entity.id
_entity.type
_entity.pdbx_description
1 polymer ?
#
loop_
_entity_poly.entity_id
_entity_poly.type
_entity_poly.pdbx_seq_one_letter_code
_entity_poly.pdbx_strand_id
1 'polypeptide(L)'
;MGNLFYNALRVYWGFFAAIICYIITLVMADLTADKFQNYYEGMEGISIPQPFCQGMVPFAVVINKALDLIPGFEKLNIDAEGMKKKFGLLGQPLFLGIIIGCGIGILAREDVKGFLGLGIKMGAVMELIPRITRLFIEGLHPISEATKKLIDKKFQGKIDLNIGMTPALVIEHPATLVVSLLLIPVTLILSVYLPGNEFLPLASLAGMFYLFPLVLPITNGNVVKSFIVGLVVLIIGLYFVTDLAPSFTLAAKDVYEKTGDKAVAIPPGFEGGALDFASSIFTWVIFKAISWFKYIGIAVLSIFTLGMLWYNRRTILREHRERNSMAVEADNTPKK
;
A
#
# COMPACT_ATOMS: atom_id res chain seq x y z
N MET A 1 21.52 15.64 -33.74
CA MET A 1 21.84 14.33 -33.13
C MET A 1 22.06 14.38 -31.62
N GLY A 2 22.70 15.41 -31.03
CA GLY A 2 22.92 15.50 -29.57
C GLY A 2 21.65 15.48 -28.70
N ASN A 3 20.60 16.22 -29.06
CA ASN A 3 19.33 16.22 -28.31
C ASN A 3 18.57 14.90 -28.41
N LEU A 4 18.68 14.17 -29.52
CA LEU A 4 17.99 12.89 -29.70
C LEU A 4 18.66 11.79 -28.85
N PHE A 5 20.00 11.74 -28.84
CA PHE A 5 20.76 10.83 -27.97
C PHE A 5 20.55 11.15 -26.48
N TYR A 6 20.54 12.44 -26.11
CA TYR A 6 20.33 12.86 -24.72
C TYR A 6 18.89 12.58 -24.23
N ASN A 7 17.88 12.79 -25.08
CA ASN A 7 16.50 12.45 -24.76
C ASN A 7 16.26 10.93 -24.73
N ALA A 8 16.88 10.17 -25.64
CA ALA A 8 16.83 8.70 -25.60
C ALA A 8 17.46 8.16 -24.31
N LEU A 9 18.59 8.71 -23.88
CA LEU A 9 19.26 8.34 -22.63
C LEU A 9 18.34 8.54 -21.41
N ARG A 10 17.55 9.63 -21.37
CA ARG A 10 16.56 9.89 -20.30
C ARG A 10 15.42 8.88 -20.29
N VAL A 11 14.94 8.46 -21.46
CA VAL A 11 13.89 7.43 -21.57
C VAL A 11 14.40 6.07 -21.10
N TYR A 12 15.63 5.68 -21.46
CA TYR A 12 16.24 4.45 -20.97
C TYR A 12 16.40 4.44 -19.44
N TRP A 13 16.74 5.57 -18.83
CA TRP A 13 16.77 5.69 -17.37
C TRP A 13 15.40 5.54 -16.73
N GLY A 14 14.35 6.07 -17.36
CA GLY A 14 12.97 5.86 -16.94
C GLY A 14 12.56 4.39 -16.98
N PHE A 15 12.85 3.68 -18.07
CA PHE A 15 12.58 2.24 -18.18
C PHE A 15 13.38 1.43 -17.17
N PHE A 16 14.66 1.75 -16.97
CA PHE A 16 15.48 1.12 -15.95
C PHE A 16 14.89 1.30 -14.55
N ALA A 17 14.49 2.53 -14.20
CA ALA A 17 13.82 2.83 -12.93
C ALA A 17 12.55 2.00 -12.74
N ALA A 18 11.71 1.92 -13.78
CA ALA A 18 10.47 1.14 -13.77
C ALA A 18 10.73 -0.36 -13.57
N ILE A 19 11.72 -0.93 -14.27
CA ILE A 19 12.11 -2.34 -14.13
C ILE A 19 12.60 -2.62 -12.71
N ILE A 20 13.47 -1.79 -12.16
CA ILE A 20 13.97 -1.94 -10.78
C ILE A 20 12.82 -1.86 -9.78
N CYS A 21 11.94 -0.86 -9.91
CA CYS A 21 10.77 -0.70 -9.06
C CYS A 21 9.87 -1.94 -9.12
N TYR A 22 9.63 -2.47 -10.33
CA TYR A 22 8.82 -3.67 -10.53
C TYR A 22 9.45 -4.91 -9.89
N ILE A 23 10.75 -5.15 -10.09
CA ILE A 23 11.45 -6.30 -9.49
C ILE A 23 11.42 -6.22 -7.96
N ILE A 24 11.74 -5.06 -7.39
CA ILE A 24 11.69 -4.84 -5.93
C ILE A 24 10.28 -5.10 -5.40
N THR A 25 9.27 -4.60 -6.10
CA THR A 25 7.87 -4.78 -5.73
C THR A 25 7.45 -6.25 -5.76
N LEU A 26 7.86 -7.01 -6.78
CA LEU A 26 7.58 -8.46 -6.86
C LEU A 26 8.26 -9.23 -5.74
N VAL A 27 9.55 -8.95 -5.48
CA VAL A 27 10.27 -9.58 -4.37
C VAL A 27 9.56 -9.29 -3.04
N MET A 28 9.16 -8.04 -2.82
CA MET A 28 8.44 -7.67 -1.60
C MET A 28 7.07 -8.33 -1.52
N ALA A 29 6.37 -8.51 -2.65
CA ALA A 29 5.10 -9.22 -2.72
C ALA A 29 5.24 -10.69 -2.31
N ASP A 30 6.30 -11.36 -2.71
CA ASP A 30 6.60 -12.73 -2.27
C ASP A 30 6.89 -12.76 -0.76
N LEU A 31 7.76 -11.87 -0.27
CA LEU A 31 8.16 -11.82 1.14
C LEU A 31 7.02 -11.44 2.10
N THR A 32 5.98 -10.79 1.60
CA THR A 32 4.82 -10.35 2.40
C THR A 32 3.60 -11.23 2.21
N ALA A 33 3.62 -12.14 1.23
CA ALA A 33 2.51 -13.02 0.90
C ALA A 33 2.02 -13.80 2.12
N ASP A 34 2.90 -14.53 2.81
CA ASP A 34 2.50 -15.36 3.95
C ASP A 34 1.81 -14.56 5.05
N LYS A 35 2.32 -13.37 5.40
CA LYS A 35 1.68 -12.53 6.42
C LYS A 35 0.32 -12.02 5.96
N PHE A 36 0.23 -11.59 4.70
CA PHE A 36 -1.01 -11.13 4.10
C PHE A 36 -2.09 -12.22 4.10
N GLN A 37 -1.74 -13.41 3.62
CA GLN A 37 -2.64 -14.55 3.50
C GLN A 37 -3.12 -15.07 4.86
N ASN A 38 -2.26 -15.07 5.87
CA ASN A 38 -2.62 -15.49 7.23
C ASN A 38 -3.51 -14.47 7.96
N TYR A 39 -3.46 -13.20 7.56
CA TYR A 39 -4.25 -12.14 8.20
C TYR A 39 -5.63 -11.99 7.56
N TYR A 40 -5.74 -12.10 6.24
CA TYR A 40 -7.00 -11.94 5.51
C TYR A 40 -7.60 -13.28 5.11
N GLU A 41 -8.82 -13.54 5.56
CA GLU A 41 -9.55 -14.77 5.23
C GLU A 41 -9.78 -14.93 3.72
N GLY A 42 -9.63 -16.15 3.21
CA GLY A 42 -9.89 -16.49 1.80
C GLY A 42 -8.84 -15.96 0.81
N MET A 43 -7.70 -15.46 1.29
CA MET A 43 -6.63 -14.91 0.45
C MET A 43 -5.51 -15.91 0.14
N GLU A 44 -5.70 -17.20 0.38
CA GLU A 44 -4.64 -18.22 0.18
C GLU A 44 -4.08 -18.19 -1.24
N GLY A 45 -2.76 -18.17 -1.36
CA GLY A 45 -2.05 -18.09 -2.65
C GLY A 45 -2.16 -16.74 -3.36
N ILE A 46 -2.61 -15.67 -2.69
CA ILE A 46 -2.63 -14.31 -3.23
C ILE A 46 -1.45 -13.49 -2.70
N SER A 47 -0.84 -12.67 -3.55
CA SER A 47 0.14 -11.65 -3.18
C SER A 47 -0.25 -10.28 -3.73
N ILE A 48 0.28 -9.20 -3.16
CA ILE A 48 -0.07 -7.81 -3.52
C ILE A 48 1.14 -7.09 -4.15
N PRO A 49 1.33 -7.14 -5.47
CA PRO A 49 2.47 -6.53 -6.15
C PRO A 49 2.23 -5.05 -6.49
N GLN A 50 1.79 -4.23 -5.53
CA GLN A 50 1.62 -2.79 -5.73
C GLN A 50 2.77 -2.00 -5.06
N PRO A 51 3.53 -1.17 -5.80
CA PRO A 51 4.68 -0.44 -5.25
C PRO A 51 4.33 0.51 -4.09
N PHE A 52 3.14 1.09 -4.11
CA PHE A 52 2.66 1.96 -3.04
C PHE A 52 2.48 1.19 -1.73
N CYS A 53 1.67 0.13 -1.73
CA CYS A 53 1.46 -0.73 -0.57
C CYS A 53 2.78 -1.32 -0.07
N GLN A 54 3.57 -1.90 -0.97
CA GLN A 54 4.82 -2.58 -0.63
C GLN A 54 5.88 -1.61 -0.11
N GLY A 55 5.87 -0.35 -0.58
CA GLY A 55 6.75 0.71 -0.08
C GLY A 55 6.53 1.06 1.39
N MET A 56 5.36 0.74 1.95
CA MET A 56 5.03 1.01 3.36
C MET A 56 5.48 -0.08 4.31
N VAL A 57 5.73 -1.29 3.79
CA VAL A 57 6.11 -2.46 4.58
C VAL A 57 7.38 -2.22 5.40
N PRO A 58 8.48 -1.66 4.87
CA PRO A 58 9.68 -1.39 5.66
C PRO A 58 9.39 -0.49 6.87
N PHE A 59 8.62 0.57 6.68
CA PHE A 59 8.21 1.47 7.77
C PHE A 59 7.34 0.74 8.79
N ALA A 60 6.34 -0.01 8.32
CA ALA A 60 5.45 -0.76 9.19
C ALA A 60 6.21 -1.77 10.06
N VAL A 61 7.17 -2.51 9.49
CA VAL A 61 8.00 -3.46 10.25
C VAL A 61 8.84 -2.75 11.31
N VAL A 62 9.54 -1.68 10.93
CA VAL A 62 10.43 -0.94 11.84
C VAL A 62 9.64 -0.27 12.97
N ILE A 63 8.58 0.45 12.62
CA ILE A 63 7.76 1.18 13.58
C ILE A 63 6.99 0.20 14.47
N ASN A 64 6.38 -0.86 13.92
CA ASN A 64 5.70 -1.85 14.75
C ASN A 64 6.65 -2.46 15.77
N LYS A 65 7.87 -2.84 15.34
CA LYS A 65 8.88 -3.40 16.25
C LYS A 65 9.32 -2.38 17.30
N ALA A 66 9.47 -1.11 16.93
CA ALA A 66 9.79 -0.06 17.90
C ALA A 66 8.67 0.13 18.93
N LEU A 67 7.40 0.08 18.50
CA LEU A 67 6.24 0.15 19.39
C LEU A 67 6.14 -1.06 20.32
N ASP A 68 6.49 -2.27 19.84
CA ASP A 68 6.53 -3.49 20.65
C ASP A 68 7.58 -3.44 21.77
N LEU A 69 8.65 -2.65 21.59
CA LEU A 69 9.68 -2.48 22.61
C LEU A 69 9.28 -1.50 23.73
N ILE A 70 8.21 -0.73 23.55
CA ILE A 70 7.76 0.24 24.56
C ILE A 70 6.95 -0.51 25.63
N PRO A 71 7.44 -0.59 26.89
CA PRO A 71 6.75 -1.32 27.93
C PRO A 71 5.36 -0.72 28.21
N GLY A 72 4.34 -1.57 28.15
CA GLY A 72 2.93 -1.16 28.34
C GLY A 72 2.19 -0.80 27.05
N PHE A 73 2.87 -0.70 25.90
CA PHE A 73 2.21 -0.50 24.61
C PHE A 73 1.37 -1.71 24.18
N GLU A 74 1.74 -2.92 24.62
CA GLU A 74 0.94 -4.14 24.46
C GLU A 74 -0.48 -4.01 25.05
N LYS A 75 -0.67 -3.16 26.06
CA LYS A 75 -1.98 -2.89 26.67
C LYS A 75 -2.90 -2.05 25.77
N LEU A 76 -2.34 -1.43 24.72
CA LEU A 76 -3.06 -0.67 23.69
C LEU A 76 -3.39 -1.56 22.47
N ASN A 77 -3.46 -2.88 22.64
CA ASN A 77 -3.93 -3.76 21.58
C ASN A 77 -5.44 -3.64 21.38
N ILE A 78 -5.82 -2.72 20.48
CA ILE A 78 -7.20 -2.42 20.16
C ILE A 78 -7.40 -2.64 18.67
N ASP A 79 -8.06 -3.74 18.34
CA ASP A 79 -8.61 -4.02 17.02
C ASP A 79 -10.02 -3.40 16.89
N ALA A 80 -10.66 -3.58 15.73
CA ALA A 80 -12.00 -3.02 15.49
C ALA A 80 -13.05 -3.59 16.48
N GLU A 81 -12.94 -4.86 16.87
CA GLU A 81 -13.82 -5.47 17.87
C GLU A 81 -13.52 -4.99 19.29
N GLY A 82 -12.25 -4.82 19.63
CA GLY A 82 -11.78 -4.23 20.88
C GLY A 82 -12.21 -2.78 21.05
N MET A 83 -12.26 -2.00 19.95
CA MET A 83 -12.87 -0.67 19.98
C MET A 83 -14.33 -0.72 20.36
N LYS A 84 -15.12 -1.62 19.75
CA LYS A 84 -16.52 -1.84 20.12
C LYS A 84 -16.66 -2.25 21.60
N LYS A 85 -15.79 -3.12 22.11
CA LYS A 85 -15.83 -3.59 23.50
C LYS A 85 -15.48 -2.48 24.51
N LYS A 86 -14.54 -1.59 24.17
CA LYS A 86 -14.03 -0.54 25.06
C LYS A 86 -14.83 0.77 25.01
N PHE A 87 -15.28 1.16 23.81
CA PHE A 87 -16.01 2.40 23.57
C PHE A 87 -17.51 2.20 23.30
N GLY A 88 -18.00 0.96 23.36
CA GLY A 88 -19.41 0.63 23.19
C GLY A 88 -19.91 1.05 21.81
N LEU A 89 -20.97 1.86 21.79
CA LEU A 89 -21.59 2.36 20.56
C LEU A 89 -20.65 3.27 19.76
N LEU A 90 -19.77 4.03 20.45
CA LEU A 90 -18.77 4.90 19.81
C LEU A 90 -17.65 4.11 19.11
N GLY A 91 -17.44 2.86 19.50
CA GLY A 91 -16.41 1.99 18.93
C GLY A 91 -16.88 1.18 17.73
N GLN A 92 -18.16 1.26 17.37
CA GLN A 92 -18.67 0.56 16.19
C GLN A 92 -18.18 1.28 14.93
N PRO A 93 -17.66 0.54 13.91
CA PRO A 93 -17.25 1.13 12.65
C PRO A 93 -18.32 2.05 12.05
N LEU A 94 -19.59 1.64 12.05
CA LEU A 94 -20.71 2.48 11.60
C LEU A 94 -20.74 3.84 12.30
N PHE A 95 -20.62 3.88 13.64
CA PHE A 95 -20.71 5.13 14.38
C PHE A 95 -19.48 6.02 14.17
N LEU A 96 -18.29 5.40 14.08
CA LEU A 96 -17.06 6.09 13.71
C LEU A 96 -17.18 6.72 12.32
N GLY A 97 -17.76 6.01 11.35
CA GLY A 97 -18.04 6.54 10.03
C GLY A 97 -18.95 7.76 10.06
N ILE A 98 -20.00 7.72 10.89
CA ILE A 98 -20.91 8.86 11.07
C ILE A 98 -20.19 10.07 11.67
N ILE A 99 -19.47 9.89 12.78
CA ILE A 99 -18.74 11.00 13.44
C ILE A 99 -17.75 11.61 12.47
N ILE A 100 -16.93 10.78 11.82
CA ILE A 100 -15.86 11.26 10.95
C ILE A 100 -16.46 11.92 9.71
N GLY A 101 -17.50 11.35 9.11
CA GLY A 101 -18.21 11.94 7.98
C GLY A 101 -18.83 13.30 8.34
N CYS A 102 -19.46 13.42 9.50
CA CYS A 102 -19.96 14.71 10.00
C CYS A 102 -18.81 15.71 10.20
N GLY A 103 -17.69 15.28 10.79
CA GLY A 103 -16.51 16.12 10.99
C GLY A 103 -15.92 16.65 9.68
N ILE A 104 -15.80 15.79 8.66
CA ILE A 104 -15.35 16.17 7.32
C ILE A 104 -16.32 17.18 6.70
N GLY A 105 -17.64 16.96 6.81
CA GLY A 105 -18.64 17.89 6.28
C GLY A 105 -18.58 19.26 6.95
N ILE A 106 -18.36 19.31 8.27
CA ILE A 106 -18.16 20.57 8.99
C ILE A 106 -16.90 21.29 8.52
N LEU A 107 -15.78 20.57 8.34
CA LEU A 107 -14.53 21.14 7.82
C LEU A 107 -14.69 21.66 6.38
N ALA A 108 -15.51 20.99 5.57
CA ALA A 108 -15.88 21.42 4.22
C ALA A 108 -16.87 22.60 4.21
N ARG A 109 -17.34 23.06 5.37
CA ARG A 109 -18.34 24.13 5.54
C ARG A 109 -19.68 23.82 4.85
N GLU A 110 -20.06 22.54 4.84
CA GLU A 110 -21.38 22.09 4.40
C GLU A 110 -22.47 22.60 5.37
N ASP A 111 -23.70 22.72 4.86
CA ASP A 111 -24.87 23.04 5.68
C ASP A 111 -25.25 21.86 6.60
N VAL A 112 -26.21 22.09 7.51
CA VAL A 112 -26.62 21.06 8.49
C VAL A 112 -27.05 19.76 7.79
N LYS A 113 -27.74 19.88 6.66
CA LYS A 113 -28.17 18.73 5.87
C LYS A 113 -26.98 18.04 5.19
N GLY A 114 -26.04 18.81 4.66
CA GLY A 114 -24.84 18.32 3.98
C GLY A 114 -23.93 17.51 4.90
N PHE A 115 -23.54 18.05 6.05
CA PHE A 115 -22.61 17.32 6.93
C PHE A 115 -23.25 16.10 7.60
N LEU A 116 -24.54 16.18 8.01
CA LEU A 116 -25.26 15.03 8.54
C LEU A 116 -25.47 13.96 7.45
N GLY A 117 -25.78 14.40 6.23
CA GLY A 117 -25.92 13.50 5.08
C GLY A 117 -24.61 12.79 4.74
N LEU A 118 -23.47 13.48 4.84
CA LEU A 118 -22.16 12.86 4.67
C LEU A 118 -21.89 11.83 5.78
N GLY A 119 -22.16 12.16 7.04
CA GLY A 119 -22.06 11.22 8.16
C GLY A 119 -22.88 9.94 7.92
N ILE A 120 -24.16 10.07 7.56
CA ILE A 120 -25.03 8.92 7.28
C ILE A 120 -24.49 8.07 6.13
N LYS A 121 -24.04 8.69 5.02
CA LYS A 121 -23.44 7.97 3.88
C LYS A 121 -22.21 7.19 4.30
N MET A 122 -21.31 7.81 5.07
CA MET A 122 -20.09 7.16 5.56
C MET A 122 -20.40 6.00 6.52
N GLY A 123 -21.35 6.18 7.44
CA GLY A 123 -21.82 5.12 8.32
C GLY A 123 -22.43 3.95 7.57
N ALA A 124 -23.28 4.23 6.57
CA ALA A 124 -23.88 3.21 5.72
C ALA A 124 -22.82 2.45 4.91
N VAL A 125 -21.83 3.14 4.37
CA VAL A 125 -20.70 2.52 3.67
C VAL A 125 -19.97 1.55 4.60
N MET A 126 -19.71 1.91 5.86
CA MET A 126 -19.02 1.02 6.82
C MET A 126 -19.84 -0.20 7.25
N GLU A 127 -21.16 -0.19 7.09
CA GLU A 127 -22.03 -1.36 7.34
C GLU A 127 -22.20 -2.25 6.09
N LEU A 128 -22.25 -1.62 4.91
CA LEU A 128 -22.40 -2.33 3.64
C LEU A 128 -21.10 -3.00 3.20
N ILE A 129 -19.96 -2.35 3.44
CA ILE A 129 -18.66 -2.81 2.97
C ILE A 129 -18.37 -4.27 3.37
N PRO A 130 -18.42 -4.67 4.66
CA PRO A 130 -18.04 -6.04 5.04
C PRO A 130 -18.88 -7.13 4.36
N ARG A 131 -20.11 -6.79 3.95
CA ARG A 131 -21.01 -7.69 3.21
C ARG A 131 -20.62 -7.81 1.74
N ILE A 132 -20.22 -6.69 1.13
CA ILE A 132 -19.76 -6.63 -0.25
C ILE A 132 -18.42 -7.36 -0.41
N THR A 133 -17.48 -7.19 0.54
CA THR A 133 -16.17 -7.86 0.50
C THR A 133 -16.30 -9.37 0.44
N ARG A 134 -17.19 -9.96 1.27
CA ARG A 134 -17.42 -11.40 1.30
C ARG A 134 -17.86 -11.93 -0.06
N LEU A 135 -18.80 -11.23 -0.71
CA LEU A 135 -19.27 -11.59 -2.05
C LEU A 135 -18.14 -11.53 -3.09
N PHE A 136 -17.24 -10.54 -2.99
CA PHE A 136 -16.08 -10.45 -3.87
C PHE A 136 -15.07 -11.59 -3.63
N ILE A 137 -14.77 -11.92 -2.37
CA ILE A 137 -13.86 -13.02 -2.02
C ILE A 137 -14.43 -14.35 -2.53
N GLU A 138 -15.71 -14.61 -2.26
CA GLU A 138 -16.42 -15.80 -2.75
C GLU A 138 -16.40 -15.87 -4.29
N GLY A 139 -16.59 -14.73 -4.97
CA GLY A 139 -16.56 -14.65 -6.44
C GLY A 139 -15.17 -14.83 -7.06
N LEU A 140 -14.11 -14.42 -6.36
CA LEU A 140 -12.73 -14.56 -6.83
C LEU A 140 -12.09 -15.90 -6.48
N HIS A 141 -12.55 -16.55 -5.42
CA HIS A 141 -12.08 -17.87 -5.01
C HIS A 141 -12.04 -18.90 -6.17
N PRO A 142 -13.09 -19.09 -7.00
CA PRO A 142 -13.04 -20.04 -8.11
C PRO A 142 -12.02 -19.65 -9.20
N ILE A 143 -11.77 -18.35 -9.40
CA ILE A 143 -10.75 -17.87 -10.35
C ILE A 143 -9.35 -18.17 -9.82
N SER A 144 -9.12 -17.96 -8.52
CA SER A 144 -7.86 -18.28 -7.85
C SER A 144 -7.58 -19.79 -7.94
N GLU A 145 -8.56 -20.64 -7.63
CA GLU A 145 -8.44 -22.09 -7.76
C GLU A 145 -8.16 -22.54 -9.20
N ALA A 146 -8.90 -22.02 -10.18
CA ALA A 146 -8.70 -22.37 -11.58
C ALA A 146 -7.30 -21.96 -12.06
N THR A 147 -6.84 -20.79 -11.66
CA THR A 147 -5.50 -20.29 -11.99
C THR A 147 -4.42 -21.15 -11.35
N LYS A 148 -4.57 -21.53 -10.07
CA LYS A 148 -3.69 -22.48 -9.39
C LYS A 148 -3.61 -23.81 -10.13
N LYS A 149 -4.75 -24.41 -10.51
CA LYS A 149 -4.80 -25.66 -11.29
C LYS A 149 -4.08 -25.56 -12.64
N LEU A 150 -4.20 -24.42 -13.33
CA LEU A 150 -3.48 -24.16 -14.59
C LEU A 150 -1.96 -24.04 -14.38
N ILE A 151 -1.54 -23.34 -13.32
CA ILE A 151 -0.15 -23.19 -12.93
C ILE A 151 0.42 -24.56 -12.54
N ASP A 152 -0.27 -25.32 -11.68
CA ASP A 152 0.15 -26.67 -11.25
C ASP A 152 0.32 -27.62 -12.44
N LYS A 153 -0.61 -27.58 -13.40
CA LYS A 153 -0.49 -28.38 -14.63
C LYS A 153 0.72 -27.99 -15.48
N LYS A 154 1.04 -26.68 -15.56
CA LYS A 154 2.16 -26.17 -16.36
C LYS A 154 3.50 -26.40 -15.69
N PHE A 155 3.59 -26.21 -14.38
CA PHE A 155 4.81 -26.34 -13.58
C PHE A 155 4.95 -27.70 -12.90
N GLN A 156 4.01 -28.62 -13.13
CA GLN A 156 3.99 -29.99 -12.59
C GLN A 156 4.08 -30.03 -11.05
N GLY A 157 3.47 -29.05 -10.37
CA GLY A 157 3.56 -28.91 -8.91
C GLY A 157 4.97 -28.64 -8.36
N LYS A 158 5.94 -28.30 -9.22
CA LYS A 158 7.35 -28.07 -8.82
C LYS A 158 7.59 -26.70 -8.19
N ILE A 159 6.66 -25.75 -8.37
CA ILE A 159 6.77 -24.39 -7.85
C ILE A 159 5.38 -23.96 -7.43
N ASP A 160 5.21 -23.68 -6.15
CA ASP A 160 4.02 -23.03 -5.60
C ASP A 160 4.17 -21.52 -5.84
N LEU A 161 3.25 -20.94 -6.61
CA LEU A 161 3.32 -19.55 -7.06
C LEU A 161 2.12 -18.78 -6.52
N ASN A 162 2.39 -17.66 -5.87
CA ASN A 162 1.36 -16.70 -5.50
C ASN A 162 0.85 -15.95 -6.73
N ILE A 163 -0.46 -15.72 -6.77
CA ILE A 163 -1.12 -14.93 -7.81
C ILE A 163 -1.16 -13.48 -7.34
N GLY A 164 -0.51 -12.59 -8.10
CA GLY A 164 -0.56 -11.16 -7.84
C GLY A 164 -1.95 -10.58 -8.10
N MET A 165 -2.56 -9.96 -7.08
CA MET A 165 -3.87 -9.31 -7.18
C MET A 165 -3.86 -7.87 -6.63
N THR A 166 -4.95 -7.15 -6.90
CA THR A 166 -5.13 -5.78 -6.38
C THR A 166 -5.35 -5.79 -4.85
N PRO A 167 -4.78 -4.85 -4.10
CA PRO A 167 -5.10 -4.69 -2.68
C PRO A 167 -6.54 -4.24 -2.42
N ALA A 168 -7.26 -3.78 -3.45
CA ALA A 168 -8.68 -3.43 -3.36
C ALA A 168 -9.55 -4.57 -2.80
N LEU A 169 -9.06 -5.82 -2.83
CA LEU A 169 -9.73 -6.98 -2.24
C LEU A 169 -9.88 -6.88 -0.71
N VAL A 170 -9.05 -6.09 -0.05
CA VAL A 170 -8.98 -6.03 1.42
C VAL A 170 -9.04 -4.62 2.00
N ILE A 171 -9.10 -3.58 1.15
CA ILE A 171 -9.23 -2.18 1.62
C ILE A 171 -10.48 -1.97 2.47
N GLU A 172 -11.46 -2.84 2.26
CA GLU A 172 -12.74 -2.89 2.92
C GLU A 172 -12.70 -3.42 4.36
N HIS A 173 -11.55 -3.95 4.80
CA HIS A 173 -11.38 -4.41 6.16
C HIS A 173 -11.70 -3.29 7.18
N PRO A 174 -12.52 -3.53 8.23
CA PRO A 174 -12.99 -2.49 9.14
C PRO A 174 -11.87 -1.63 9.75
N ALA A 175 -10.76 -2.26 10.16
CA ALA A 175 -9.60 -1.53 10.69
C ALA A 175 -8.94 -0.62 9.62
N THR A 176 -8.88 -1.04 8.36
CA THR A 176 -8.35 -0.20 7.25
C THR A 176 -9.19 1.05 7.11
N LEU A 177 -10.51 0.89 7.08
CA LEU A 177 -11.44 2.02 6.94
C LEU A 177 -11.32 2.98 8.11
N VAL A 178 -11.39 2.47 9.35
CA VAL A 178 -11.28 3.30 10.56
C VAL A 178 -9.98 4.11 10.57
N VAL A 179 -8.85 3.45 10.36
CA VAL A 179 -7.54 4.13 10.41
C VAL A 179 -7.41 5.14 9.27
N SER A 180 -7.85 4.79 8.05
CA SER A 180 -7.84 5.70 6.91
C SER A 180 -8.70 6.94 7.16
N LEU A 181 -9.92 6.75 7.66
CA LEU A 181 -10.84 7.84 7.96
C LEU A 181 -10.30 8.77 9.04
N LEU A 182 -9.65 8.23 10.08
CA LEU A 182 -8.99 9.04 11.10
C LEU A 182 -7.80 9.83 10.55
N LEU A 183 -7.04 9.25 9.61
CA LEU A 183 -5.88 9.90 9.02
C LEU A 183 -6.23 10.96 7.97
N ILE A 184 -7.37 10.87 7.28
CA ILE A 184 -7.78 11.88 6.30
C ILE A 184 -7.71 13.32 6.86
N PRO A 185 -8.44 13.67 7.94
CA PRO A 185 -8.40 15.02 8.48
C PRO A 185 -7.00 15.37 9.04
N VAL A 186 -6.32 14.41 9.66
CA VAL A 186 -4.98 14.62 10.22
C VAL A 186 -3.98 14.94 9.11
N THR A 187 -4.07 14.28 7.96
CA THR A 187 -3.19 14.50 6.79
C THR A 187 -3.44 15.85 6.17
N LEU A 188 -4.69 16.31 6.12
CA LEU A 188 -5.02 17.67 5.65
C LEU A 188 -4.50 18.75 6.59
N ILE A 189 -4.51 18.50 7.90
CA ILE A 189 -3.91 19.42 8.87
C ILE A 189 -2.39 19.39 8.70
N LEU A 190 -1.78 18.21 8.65
CA LEU A 190 -0.34 18.07 8.48
C LEU A 190 0.15 18.71 7.18
N SER A 191 -0.55 18.55 6.05
CA SER A 191 -0.12 19.16 4.80
C SER A 191 -0.08 20.70 4.86
N VAL A 192 -0.89 21.33 5.71
CA VAL A 192 -0.88 22.79 5.91
C VAL A 192 0.17 23.23 6.92
N TYR A 193 0.38 22.49 8.01
CA TYR A 193 1.25 22.90 9.11
C TYR A 193 2.68 22.36 9.05
N LEU A 194 2.93 21.31 8.27
CA LEU A 194 4.23 20.67 8.20
C LEU A 194 5.24 21.61 7.48
N PRO A 195 6.34 22.01 8.16
CA PRO A 195 7.23 23.01 7.60
C PRO A 195 7.95 22.47 6.37
N GLY A 196 7.95 23.27 5.30
CA GLY A 196 8.58 22.90 4.02
C GLY A 196 7.75 21.92 3.17
N ASN A 197 6.52 21.57 3.58
CA ASN A 197 5.59 20.86 2.72
C ASN A 197 4.84 21.86 1.83
N GLU A 198 4.78 21.59 0.53
CA GLU A 198 4.03 22.39 -0.45
C GLU A 198 2.95 21.56 -1.15
N PHE A 199 2.79 20.30 -0.75
CA PHE A 199 1.83 19.38 -1.35
C PHE A 199 0.52 19.29 -0.55
N LEU A 200 -0.59 19.60 -1.20
CA LEU A 200 -1.93 19.43 -0.65
C LEU A 200 -2.63 18.20 -1.27
N PRO A 201 -2.88 17.12 -0.52
CA PRO A 201 -3.24 15.81 -1.08
C PRO A 201 -4.74 15.66 -1.45
N LEU A 202 -5.39 16.69 -1.99
CA LEU A 202 -6.86 16.67 -2.23
C LEU A 202 -7.30 15.53 -3.14
N ALA A 203 -6.61 15.33 -4.28
CA ALA A 203 -6.94 14.27 -5.23
C ALA A 203 -6.51 12.88 -4.72
N SER A 204 -5.47 12.81 -3.89
CA SER A 204 -4.94 11.54 -3.38
C SER A 204 -5.60 11.08 -2.07
N LEU A 205 -6.56 11.82 -1.50
CA LEU A 205 -7.26 11.39 -0.26
C LEU A 205 -7.96 10.04 -0.44
N ALA A 206 -8.54 9.80 -1.62
CA ALA A 206 -9.16 8.51 -1.96
C ALA A 206 -8.15 7.35 -1.96
N GLY A 207 -6.87 7.62 -2.19
CA GLY A 207 -5.80 6.63 -2.15
C GLY A 207 -5.41 6.18 -0.74
N MET A 208 -5.85 6.84 0.33
CA MET A 208 -5.43 6.50 1.70
C MET A 208 -5.82 5.10 2.14
N PHE A 209 -6.91 4.56 1.59
CA PHE A 209 -7.34 3.19 1.88
C PHE A 209 -6.32 2.14 1.43
N TYR A 210 -5.46 2.48 0.47
CA TYR A 210 -4.41 1.60 -0.03
C TYR A 210 -3.15 1.58 0.85
N LEU A 211 -3.07 2.40 1.90
CA LEU A 211 -1.91 2.41 2.80
C LEU A 211 -1.88 1.15 3.68
N PHE A 212 -3.05 0.73 4.17
CA PHE A 212 -3.17 -0.28 5.24
C PHE A 212 -3.21 -1.76 4.85
N PRO A 213 -3.56 -2.18 3.62
CA PRO A 213 -3.62 -3.60 3.24
C PRO A 213 -2.39 -4.42 3.63
N LEU A 214 -1.19 -3.83 3.58
CA LEU A 214 0.04 -4.52 3.99
C LEU A 214 0.56 -4.08 5.36
N VAL A 215 0.00 -3.03 5.95
CA VAL A 215 0.33 -2.59 7.31
C VAL A 215 -0.43 -3.42 8.35
N LEU A 216 -1.72 -3.68 8.14
CA LEU A 216 -2.54 -4.42 9.09
C LEU A 216 -2.01 -5.83 9.39
N PRO A 217 -1.55 -6.62 8.41
CA PRO A 217 -0.94 -7.92 8.69
C PRO A 217 0.34 -7.83 9.54
N ILE A 218 1.03 -6.69 9.53
CA ILE A 218 2.24 -6.47 10.32
C ILE A 218 1.88 -6.03 11.74
N THR A 219 0.87 -5.19 11.87
CA THR A 219 0.38 -4.67 13.16
C THR A 219 -0.67 -5.57 13.81
N ASN A 220 -0.97 -6.74 13.23
CA ASN A 220 -2.02 -7.67 13.64
C ASN A 220 -3.39 -6.98 13.84
N GLY A 221 -3.78 -6.10 12.92
CA GLY A 221 -5.08 -5.41 12.97
C GLY A 221 -5.24 -4.33 14.05
N ASN A 222 -4.19 -4.04 14.81
CA ASN A 222 -4.21 -3.01 15.86
C ASN A 222 -4.36 -1.59 15.28
N VAL A 223 -5.52 -0.97 15.50
CA VAL A 223 -5.90 0.34 14.98
C VAL A 223 -4.91 1.43 15.41
N VAL A 224 -4.46 1.42 16.66
CA VAL A 224 -3.55 2.45 17.20
C VAL A 224 -2.17 2.33 16.56
N LYS A 225 -1.62 1.11 16.47
CA LYS A 225 -0.34 0.87 15.80
C LYS A 225 -0.40 1.25 14.34
N SER A 226 -1.43 0.81 13.63
CA SER A 226 -1.61 1.14 12.21
C SER A 226 -1.76 2.64 12.02
N PHE A 227 -2.47 3.34 12.91
CA PHE A 227 -2.59 4.80 12.86
C PHE A 227 -1.23 5.49 13.03
N ILE A 228 -0.42 5.08 14.00
CA ILE A 228 0.94 5.64 14.21
C ILE A 228 1.84 5.36 13.01
N VAL A 229 1.82 4.14 12.48
CA VAL A 229 2.56 3.77 11.26
C VAL A 229 2.13 4.67 10.11
N GLY A 230 0.82 4.78 9.87
CA GLY A 230 0.25 5.62 8.83
C GLY A 230 0.63 7.09 8.99
N LEU A 231 0.58 7.62 10.22
CA LEU A 231 0.96 9.00 10.52
C LEU A 231 2.42 9.28 10.14
N VAL A 232 3.35 8.43 10.58
CA VAL A 232 4.78 8.59 10.28
C VAL A 232 5.05 8.46 8.78
N VAL A 233 4.44 7.45 8.14
CA VAL A 233 4.54 7.22 6.70
C VAL A 233 4.03 8.42 5.92
N LEU A 234 2.91 9.02 6.33
CA LEU A 234 2.32 10.16 5.64
C LEU A 234 3.14 11.43 5.83
N ILE A 235 3.71 11.67 7.01
CA ILE A 235 4.63 12.80 7.23
C ILE A 235 5.82 12.69 6.29
N ILE A 236 6.47 11.52 6.23
CA ILE A 236 7.61 11.28 5.33
C ILE A 236 7.15 11.37 3.86
N GLY A 237 5.98 10.82 3.57
CA GLY A 237 5.37 10.80 2.25
C GLY A 237 5.08 12.19 1.69
N LEU A 238 4.57 13.10 2.52
CA LEU A 238 4.33 14.49 2.15
C LEU A 238 5.64 15.21 1.75
N TYR A 239 6.73 14.95 2.49
CA TYR A 239 8.05 15.45 2.11
C TYR A 239 8.55 14.84 0.80
N PHE A 240 8.38 13.54 0.59
CA PHE A 240 8.77 12.88 -0.66
C PHE A 240 8.00 13.44 -1.86
N VAL A 241 6.69 13.67 -1.72
CA VAL A 241 5.88 14.22 -2.81
C VAL A 241 6.29 15.66 -3.09
N THR A 242 6.46 16.50 -2.06
CA THR A 242 6.91 17.88 -2.22
C THR A 242 8.24 17.95 -2.96
N ASP A 243 9.19 17.11 -2.58
CA ASP A 243 10.51 17.05 -3.22
C ASP A 243 10.47 16.51 -4.67
N LEU A 244 9.50 15.65 -5.01
CA LEU A 244 9.32 15.11 -6.36
C LEU A 244 8.42 15.97 -7.26
N ALA A 245 7.62 16.88 -6.71
CA ALA A 245 6.64 17.68 -7.43
C ALA A 245 7.21 18.45 -8.65
N PRO A 246 8.42 19.05 -8.60
CA PRO A 246 9.01 19.69 -9.77
C PRO A 246 9.27 18.71 -10.93
N SER A 247 9.66 17.48 -10.59
CA SER A 247 9.96 16.44 -11.59
C SER A 247 8.71 15.88 -12.24
N PHE A 248 7.64 15.66 -11.45
CA PHE A 248 6.31 15.32 -11.97
C PHE A 248 5.77 16.42 -12.87
N THR A 249 5.93 17.68 -12.46
CA THR A 249 5.47 18.84 -13.21
C THR A 249 6.17 18.95 -14.56
N LEU A 250 7.49 18.73 -14.60
CA LEU A 250 8.25 18.71 -15.84
C LEU A 250 7.82 17.57 -16.77
N ALA A 251 7.59 16.37 -16.23
CA ALA A 251 7.13 15.24 -17.02
C ALA A 251 5.74 15.50 -17.63
N ALA A 252 4.80 16.05 -16.86
CA ALA A 252 3.47 16.39 -17.34
C ALA A 252 3.50 17.48 -18.43
N LYS A 253 4.32 18.52 -18.24
CA LYS A 253 4.53 19.57 -19.26
C LYS A 253 5.12 19.02 -20.55
N ASP A 254 6.13 18.16 -20.48
CA ASP A 254 6.75 17.54 -21.67
C ASP A 254 5.76 16.68 -22.46
N VAL A 255 4.87 15.95 -21.77
CA VAL A 255 3.79 15.21 -22.43
C VAL A 255 2.78 16.17 -23.05
N TYR A 256 2.33 17.19 -22.32
CA TYR A 256 1.38 18.18 -22.82
C TYR A 256 1.88 18.91 -24.08
N GLU A 257 3.15 19.32 -24.10
CA GLU A 257 3.76 19.99 -25.25
C GLU A 257 3.82 19.09 -26.49
N LYS A 258 3.95 17.78 -26.31
CA LYS A 258 4.03 16.80 -27.40
C LYS A 258 2.66 16.32 -27.90
N THR A 259 1.68 16.18 -27.02
CA THR A 259 0.40 15.54 -27.34
C THR A 259 -0.77 16.53 -27.40
N GLY A 260 -0.66 17.68 -26.75
CA GLY A 260 -1.77 18.61 -26.52
C GLY A 260 -2.87 18.05 -25.60
N ASP A 261 -2.60 16.96 -24.87
CA ASP A 261 -3.59 16.27 -24.04
C ASP A 261 -3.91 17.07 -22.77
N LYS A 262 -5.12 17.63 -22.71
CA LYS A 262 -5.59 18.41 -21.56
C LYS A 262 -5.64 17.62 -20.25
N ALA A 263 -5.66 16.29 -20.29
CA ALA A 263 -5.67 15.46 -19.08
C ALA A 263 -4.37 15.60 -18.25
N VAL A 264 -3.25 15.96 -18.89
CA VAL A 264 -1.95 16.16 -18.22
C VAL A 264 -1.59 17.64 -18.03
N ALA A 265 -2.50 18.55 -18.39
CA ALA A 265 -2.25 19.99 -18.29
C ALA A 265 -2.28 20.45 -16.82
N ILE A 266 -1.12 20.87 -16.30
CA ILE A 266 -1.01 21.44 -14.97
C ILE A 266 -1.31 22.95 -15.05
N PRO A 267 -2.24 23.49 -14.22
CA PRO A 267 -2.56 24.91 -14.21
C PRO A 267 -1.33 25.80 -13.93
N PRO A 268 -1.26 27.02 -14.50
CA PRO A 268 -0.19 27.96 -14.20
C PRO A 268 -0.10 28.26 -12.69
N GLY A 269 1.11 28.23 -12.14
CA GLY A 269 1.34 28.45 -10.71
C GLY A 269 1.12 27.23 -9.81
N PHE A 270 0.75 26.07 -10.38
CA PHE A 270 0.64 24.81 -9.65
C PHE A 270 1.76 23.84 -10.04
N GLU A 271 2.13 22.98 -9.10
CA GLU A 271 2.95 21.80 -9.34
C GLU A 271 2.11 20.53 -9.16
N GLY A 272 2.39 19.52 -9.97
CA GLY A 272 1.73 18.23 -9.92
C GLY A 272 2.48 17.24 -9.04
N GLY A 273 1.74 16.44 -8.28
CA GLY A 273 2.28 15.34 -7.47
C GLY A 273 1.18 14.33 -7.13
N ALA A 274 1.57 13.12 -6.76
CA ALA A 274 0.64 12.04 -6.42
C ALA A 274 1.11 11.35 -5.14
N LEU A 275 0.35 11.49 -4.05
CA LEU A 275 0.70 10.85 -2.76
C LEU A 275 0.76 9.34 -2.90
N ASP A 276 -0.23 8.77 -3.57
CA ASP A 276 -0.49 7.35 -3.83
C ASP A 276 0.59 6.65 -4.68
N PHE A 277 1.59 7.39 -5.15
CA PHE A 277 2.76 6.81 -5.82
C PHE A 277 4.09 7.40 -5.31
N ALA A 278 4.18 8.72 -5.21
CA ALA A 278 5.42 9.43 -4.88
C ALA A 278 5.80 9.35 -3.41
N SER A 279 4.86 9.04 -2.50
CA SER A 279 5.19 8.79 -1.10
C SER A 279 5.79 7.40 -0.82
N SER A 280 5.81 6.50 -1.80
CA SER A 280 6.49 5.21 -1.66
C SER A 280 7.99 5.41 -1.56
N ILE A 281 8.62 4.81 -0.54
CA ILE A 281 10.08 4.82 -0.38
C ILE A 281 10.78 4.22 -1.60
N PHE A 282 10.17 3.25 -2.29
CA PHE A 282 10.74 2.67 -3.50
C PHE A 282 10.85 3.73 -4.59
N THR A 283 9.74 4.44 -4.86
CA THR A 283 9.70 5.52 -5.85
C THR A 283 10.73 6.59 -5.54
N TRP A 284 10.75 7.09 -4.30
CA TRP A 284 11.64 8.19 -3.92
C TRP A 284 13.12 7.80 -3.98
N VAL A 285 13.50 6.65 -3.40
CA VAL A 285 14.90 6.18 -3.39
C VAL A 285 15.39 5.87 -4.80
N ILE A 286 14.59 5.17 -5.62
CA ILE A 286 14.98 4.84 -7.00
C ILE A 286 15.17 6.13 -7.81
N PHE A 287 14.23 7.06 -7.69
CA PHE A 287 14.30 8.34 -8.40
C PHE A 287 15.54 9.13 -7.99
N LYS A 288 15.80 9.29 -6.70
CA LYS A 288 16.98 10.04 -6.19
C LYS A 288 18.29 9.37 -6.53
N ALA A 289 18.37 8.05 -6.42
CA ALA A 289 19.56 7.30 -6.80
C ALA A 289 19.93 7.56 -8.27
N ILE A 290 18.95 7.52 -9.18
CA ILE A 290 19.20 7.73 -10.61
C ILE A 290 19.47 9.21 -10.93
N SER A 291 18.70 10.13 -10.35
CA SER A 291 18.79 11.55 -10.68
C SER A 291 20.05 12.23 -10.11
N TRP A 292 20.46 11.89 -8.88
CA TRP A 292 21.61 12.54 -8.23
C TRP A 292 22.93 11.81 -8.49
N PHE A 293 22.95 10.49 -8.34
CA PHE A 293 24.18 9.71 -8.42
C PHE A 293 24.43 9.11 -9.81
N LYS A 294 23.48 9.27 -10.75
CA LYS A 294 23.55 8.78 -12.14
C LYS A 294 24.06 7.33 -12.15
N TYR A 295 25.21 7.09 -12.80
CA TYR A 295 25.81 5.76 -12.97
C TYR A 295 26.11 5.03 -11.65
N ILE A 296 26.53 5.75 -10.60
CA ILE A 296 26.80 5.14 -9.29
C ILE A 296 25.49 4.65 -8.67
N GLY A 297 24.44 5.49 -8.73
CA GLY A 297 23.12 5.10 -8.21
C GLY A 297 22.56 3.88 -8.94
N ILE A 298 22.76 3.79 -10.25
CA ILE A 298 22.35 2.63 -11.06
C ILE A 298 23.11 1.36 -10.65
N ALA A 299 24.43 1.45 -10.47
CA ALA A 299 25.23 0.31 -10.03
C ALA A 299 24.76 -0.19 -8.65
N VAL A 300 24.55 0.73 -7.70
CA VAL A 300 24.06 0.41 -6.36
C VAL A 300 22.66 -0.21 -6.41
N LEU A 301 21.73 0.38 -7.16
CA LEU A 301 20.37 -0.16 -7.33
C LEU A 301 20.37 -1.54 -7.97
N SER A 302 21.23 -1.76 -8.97
CA SER A 302 21.35 -3.05 -9.65
C SER A 302 21.88 -4.12 -8.69
N ILE A 303 22.94 -3.83 -7.94
CA ILE A 303 23.52 -4.76 -6.95
C ILE A 303 22.50 -5.06 -5.85
N PHE A 304 21.82 -4.03 -5.33
CA PHE A 304 20.77 -4.18 -4.32
C PHE A 304 19.63 -5.06 -4.83
N THR A 305 19.15 -4.81 -6.05
CA THR A 305 18.05 -5.56 -6.67
C THR A 305 18.45 -7.02 -6.94
N LEU A 306 19.67 -7.27 -7.40
CA LEU A 306 20.21 -8.63 -7.56
C LEU A 306 20.34 -9.35 -6.22
N GLY A 307 20.75 -8.65 -5.16
CA GLY A 307 20.78 -9.18 -3.80
C GLY A 307 19.38 -9.57 -3.30
N MET A 308 18.39 -8.70 -3.52
CA MET A 308 16.98 -8.96 -3.21
C MET A 308 16.44 -10.18 -3.97
N LEU A 309 16.71 -10.27 -5.28
CA LEU A 309 16.33 -11.44 -6.09
C LEU A 309 16.96 -12.72 -5.59
N TRP A 310 18.25 -12.69 -5.26
CA TRP A 310 18.96 -13.84 -4.73
C TRP A 310 18.41 -14.29 -3.37
N TYR A 311 18.12 -13.33 -2.48
CA TYR A 311 17.49 -13.59 -1.19
C TYR A 311 16.10 -14.19 -1.36
N ASN A 312 15.27 -13.61 -2.23
CA ASN A 312 13.93 -14.12 -2.53
C ASN A 312 13.99 -15.55 -3.06
N ARG A 313 14.86 -15.80 -4.05
CA ARG A 313 15.07 -17.14 -4.61
C ARG A 313 15.49 -18.15 -3.55
N ARG A 314 16.37 -17.78 -2.62
CA ARG A 314 16.76 -18.66 -1.50
C ARG A 314 15.58 -18.97 -0.57
N THR A 315 14.74 -17.96 -0.31
CA THR A 315 13.56 -18.09 0.55
C THR A 315 12.54 -19.04 -0.08
N ILE A 316 12.19 -18.83 -1.35
CA ILE A 316 11.29 -19.71 -2.12
C ILE A 316 11.81 -21.15 -2.16
N LEU A 317 13.11 -21.35 -2.41
CA LEU A 317 13.72 -22.69 -2.43
C LEU A 317 13.80 -23.35 -1.06
N ARG A 318 13.81 -22.57 0.02
CA ARG A 318 13.76 -23.10 1.40
C ARG A 318 12.35 -23.55 1.73
N GLU A 319 11.37 -22.69 1.51
CA GLU A 319 9.94 -22.99 1.73
C GLU A 319 9.49 -24.21 0.93
N HIS A 320 9.90 -24.31 -0.33
CA HIS A 320 9.59 -25.48 -1.16
C HIS A 320 10.21 -26.78 -0.60
N ARG A 321 11.42 -26.71 -0.03
CA ARG A 321 12.06 -27.87 0.62
C ARG A 321 11.35 -28.27 1.90
N GLU A 322 11.01 -27.30 2.75
CA GLU A 322 10.30 -27.53 4.02
C GLU A 322 8.92 -28.17 3.78
N ARG A 323 8.17 -27.68 2.79
CA ARG A 323 6.89 -28.28 2.39
C ARG A 323 7.05 -29.70 1.87
N ASN A 324 8.05 -29.97 1.02
CA ASN A 324 8.31 -31.33 0.51
C ASN A 324 8.67 -32.29 1.64
N SER A 325 9.44 -31.86 2.66
CA SER A 325 9.71 -32.70 3.84
C SER A 325 8.44 -33.00 4.65
N MET A 326 7.59 -32.01 4.89
CA MET A 326 6.32 -32.21 5.61
C MET A 326 5.36 -33.15 4.86
N ALA A 327 5.30 -33.04 3.53
CA ALA A 327 4.47 -33.92 2.70
C ALA A 327 4.95 -35.39 2.77
N VAL A 328 6.27 -35.60 2.76
CA VAL A 328 6.87 -36.95 2.90
C VAL A 328 6.65 -37.51 4.30
N GLU A 329 6.72 -36.69 5.36
CA GLU A 329 6.40 -37.12 6.72
C GLU A 329 4.92 -37.48 6.88
N ALA A 330 4.01 -36.69 6.30
CA ALA A 330 2.56 -36.94 6.35
C ALA A 330 2.16 -38.25 5.64
N ASP A 331 2.83 -38.59 4.53
CA ASP A 331 2.61 -39.85 3.80
C ASP A 331 3.18 -41.07 4.56
N ASN A 332 4.24 -40.87 5.35
CA ASN A 332 4.86 -41.91 6.17
C ASN A 332 4.20 -42.12 7.54
N THR A 333 3.30 -41.23 7.98
CA THR A 333 2.49 -41.46 9.18
C THR A 333 1.40 -42.49 8.90
N PRO A 334 1.34 -43.63 9.65
CA PRO A 334 0.29 -44.61 9.46
C PRO A 334 -1.07 -43.98 9.78
N LYS A 335 -1.96 -43.96 8.79
CA LYS A 335 -3.37 -43.55 8.98
C LYS A 335 -3.99 -44.44 10.06
N LYS A 336 -4.32 -43.85 11.21
CA LYS A 336 -5.03 -44.53 12.30
C LYS A 336 -6.51 -44.69 12.00
#